data_AF-A0A2V7CAQ5-F1
#
_entry.id   AF-A0A2V7CAQ5-F1
#
_cell.length_a   1.000
_cell.length_b   1.000
_cell.length_c   1.000
_cell.angle_alpha   90.00
_cell.angle_beta   90.00
_cell.angle_gamma   90.00
#
_symmetry.space_group_name_H-M   'P 1'
#
loop_
_entity.id
_entity.type
_entity.pdbx_description
1 polymer ?
#
loop_
_entity_poly.entity_id
_entity_poly.type
_entity_poly.pdbx_seq_one_letter_code
_entity_poly.pdbx_strand_id
1 'polypeptide(L)'
;MQPTARPFNASCRTISRMDLQFERRCPAAPEPPDQGSETRRLYRGGAPRQSSCGRREVCHPAGVRLHCTEQRFIRREASMDRPIAYDKLAREDRFVRMRAREVAELKVSQGLPPFPDLSSAESIKERVHGIMVGELQAMEGAGRSVCDFPDAPWEFTMDMARQVWDESRHVEIYLRLLDHLGGYAGEFPETTILWRCACAEDAAARVAGVNRGLEGLACDVFNQLVHIARKIGDPVLERAVDFVLADEITHVRMGSKWLTKLTEGDAERRRRAIEFQENIDERFNLGGVRREGDHDAVSISIATDVRRLAGFTEEEIERLIKTTQRSQVY
;
A
#
# COMPACT_ATOMS: atom_id res chain seq x y z
N MET A 1 26.78 -13.78 -44.92
CA MET A 1 25.37 -13.95 -44.49
C MET A 1 25.17 -13.11 -43.24
N GLN A 2 24.57 -11.93 -43.38
CA GLN A 2 24.16 -11.07 -42.26
C GLN A 2 22.71 -11.42 -41.87
N PRO A 3 22.34 -11.41 -40.58
CA PRO A 3 20.95 -11.55 -40.18
C PRO A 3 20.24 -10.20 -40.24
N THR A 4 19.05 -10.20 -40.83
CA THR A 4 18.19 -9.03 -41.02
C THR A 4 17.43 -8.71 -39.73
N ALA A 5 17.62 -7.48 -39.23
CA ALA A 5 16.80 -6.91 -38.17
C ALA A 5 15.43 -6.51 -38.73
N ARG A 6 14.34 -6.93 -38.07
CA ARG A 6 12.99 -6.35 -38.31
C ARG A 6 12.82 -5.11 -37.44
N PRO A 7 12.27 -4.00 -37.97
CA PRO A 7 12.05 -2.79 -37.18
C PRO A 7 10.82 -2.96 -36.26
N PHE A 8 10.99 -2.57 -35.01
CA PHE A 8 9.92 -2.46 -34.01
C PHE A 8 9.13 -1.18 -34.32
N ASN A 9 7.86 -1.33 -34.72
CA ASN A 9 7.01 -0.21 -35.08
C ASN A 9 6.36 0.37 -33.81
N ALA A 10 6.91 1.47 -33.30
CA ALA A 10 6.35 2.20 -32.18
C ALA A 10 5.16 3.06 -32.65
N SER A 11 3.95 2.51 -32.65
CA SER A 11 2.74 3.34 -32.61
C SER A 11 2.37 3.60 -31.15
N CYS A 12 2.92 4.67 -30.59
CA CYS A 12 2.43 5.26 -29.35
C CYS A 12 1.02 5.81 -29.61
N ARG A 13 0.00 4.99 -29.39
CA ARG A 13 -1.38 5.47 -29.25
C ARG A 13 -1.57 5.78 -27.77
N THR A 14 -1.58 7.08 -27.47
CA THR A 14 -2.14 7.63 -26.24
C THR A 14 -3.51 6.98 -26.02
N ILE A 15 -3.64 6.16 -24.97
CA ILE A 15 -4.93 5.65 -24.52
C ILE A 15 -5.66 6.82 -23.88
N SER A 16 -6.34 7.60 -24.72
CA SER A 16 -7.32 8.59 -24.30
C SER A 16 -8.46 7.84 -23.62
N ARG A 17 -8.76 8.24 -22.37
CA ARG A 17 -9.97 7.92 -21.59
C ARG A 17 -10.65 6.61 -21.97
N MET A 18 -10.40 5.55 -21.20
CA MET A 18 -11.41 4.50 -21.06
C MET A 18 -12.68 5.17 -20.52
N ASP A 19 -13.70 5.29 -21.37
CA ASP A 19 -15.08 5.54 -20.97
C ASP A 19 -15.58 4.31 -20.19
N LEU A 20 -15.14 4.18 -18.95
CA LEU A 20 -15.82 3.41 -17.93
C LEU A 20 -17.06 4.23 -17.54
N GLN A 21 -18.13 4.13 -18.32
CA GLN A 21 -19.45 4.59 -17.90
C GLN A 21 -19.99 3.66 -16.81
N PHE A 22 -19.48 3.82 -15.59
CA PHE A 22 -20.15 3.32 -14.39
C PHE A 22 -21.19 4.37 -13.98
N GLU A 23 -22.46 4.10 -14.26
CA GLU A 23 -23.56 4.87 -13.69
C GLU A 23 -23.43 4.86 -12.16
N ARG A 24 -23.36 6.06 -11.56
CA ARG A 24 -23.35 6.23 -10.12
C ARG A 24 -24.69 5.77 -9.54
N ARG A 25 -24.75 4.53 -9.09
CA ARG A 25 -25.68 4.10 -8.04
C ARG A 25 -24.90 3.30 -7.01
N CYS A 26 -24.48 3.96 -5.93
CA CYS A 26 -24.29 3.23 -4.67
C CYS A 26 -25.69 2.84 -4.19
N PRO A 27 -26.05 1.55 -4.08
CA PRO A 27 -27.16 1.20 -3.21
C PRO A 27 -26.76 1.55 -1.77
N ALA A 28 -27.68 2.21 -1.05
CA ALA A 28 -27.49 2.46 0.38
C ALA A 28 -27.31 1.12 1.10
N ALA A 29 -26.34 1.04 2.01
CA ALA A 29 -26.20 -0.11 2.90
C ALA A 29 -27.49 -0.28 3.72
N PRO A 30 -27.94 -1.52 3.99
CA PRO A 30 -29.09 -1.74 4.86
C PRO A 30 -28.80 -1.22 6.28
N GLU A 31 -29.74 -0.47 6.86
CA GLU A 31 -29.59 0.03 8.23
C GLU A 31 -29.57 -1.13 9.23
N PRO A 32 -28.68 -1.09 10.24
CA PRO A 32 -28.68 -2.07 11.32
C PRO A 32 -29.94 -1.90 12.20
N PRO A 33 -30.45 -2.99 12.82
CA PRO A 33 -31.65 -2.93 13.63
C PRO A 33 -31.45 -2.05 14.88
N ASP A 34 -32.47 -1.23 15.14
CA ASP A 34 -32.59 -0.28 16.25
C ASP A 34 -32.33 -0.97 17.60
N GLN A 35 -31.17 -0.69 18.21
CA GLN A 35 -30.91 -0.99 19.61
C GLN A 35 -30.98 0.32 20.40
N GLY A 36 -32.01 0.41 21.23
CA GLY A 36 -32.38 1.60 21.98
C GLY A 36 -31.26 2.19 22.84
N SER A 37 -31.17 3.52 22.76
CA SER A 37 -30.81 4.48 23.81
C SER A 37 -29.81 4.06 24.90
N GLU A 38 -28.61 4.64 24.86
CA GLU A 38 -28.11 5.60 25.86
C GLU A 38 -26.73 6.13 25.44
N THR A 39 -26.33 7.30 25.96
CA THR A 39 -25.07 8.04 25.73
C THR A 39 -24.98 9.01 24.53
N ARG A 40 -25.91 9.97 24.44
CA ARG A 40 -25.61 11.30 23.85
C ARG A 40 -25.08 12.25 24.92
N ARG A 41 -23.75 12.43 24.99
CA ARG A 41 -23.08 13.66 25.45
C ARG A 41 -21.57 13.50 25.27
N LEU A 42 -20.98 14.32 24.41
CA LEU A 42 -19.79 15.15 24.66
C LEU A 42 -19.30 15.76 23.33
N TYR A 43 -18.82 17.00 23.41
CA TYR A 43 -18.24 17.85 22.35
C TYR A 43 -19.21 18.65 21.45
N ARG A 44 -19.80 19.71 22.04
CA ARG A 44 -20.06 20.97 21.32
C ARG A 44 -18.81 21.86 21.47
N GLY A 45 -17.98 21.93 20.43
CA GLY A 45 -16.89 22.90 20.30
C GLY A 45 -17.35 24.09 19.45
N GLY A 46 -17.17 25.31 19.96
CA GLY A 46 -17.75 26.55 19.45
C GLY A 46 -17.19 27.07 18.12
N ALA A 47 -18.03 27.86 17.44
CA ALA A 47 -17.69 28.63 16.24
C ALA A 47 -16.69 29.77 16.56
N PRO A 48 -15.72 30.08 15.68
CA PRO A 48 -14.82 31.21 15.88
C PRO A 48 -15.49 32.55 15.54
N ARG A 49 -15.24 33.54 16.40
CA ARG A 49 -15.68 34.93 16.28
C ARG A 49 -14.98 35.63 15.11
N GLN A 50 -15.76 36.39 14.33
CA GLN A 50 -15.24 37.35 13.34
C GLN A 50 -14.46 38.46 14.05
N SER A 51 -13.17 38.63 13.70
CA SER A 51 -12.40 39.82 14.07
C SER A 51 -12.37 40.79 12.89
N SER A 52 -12.75 42.04 13.16
CA SER A 52 -12.77 43.14 12.22
C SER A 52 -11.34 43.58 11.85
N CYS A 53 -10.96 43.41 10.59
CA CYS A 53 -9.74 43.99 10.01
C CYS A 53 -9.97 45.47 9.68
N GLY A 54 -9.21 46.36 10.31
CA GLY A 54 -9.18 47.78 9.99
C GLY A 54 -8.48 48.03 8.66
N ARG A 55 -9.21 48.60 7.69
CA ARG A 55 -8.64 49.12 6.44
C ARG A 55 -7.90 50.43 6.71
N ARG A 56 -6.64 50.52 6.30
CA ARG A 56 -6.04 51.79 5.89
C ARG A 56 -5.81 51.72 4.38
N GLU A 57 -6.56 52.55 3.66
CA GLU A 57 -6.39 52.77 2.23
C GLU A 57 -5.19 53.69 1.99
N VAL A 58 -4.33 53.31 1.05
CA VAL A 58 -3.38 54.22 0.38
C VAL A 58 -3.37 53.84 -1.11
N CYS A 59 -3.93 54.71 -1.96
CA CYS A 59 -3.73 54.76 -3.42
C CYS A 59 -2.33 55.38 -3.68
N HIS A 60 -1.49 55.13 -4.69
CA HIS A 60 -1.45 54.55 -6.06
C HIS A 60 0.07 54.47 -6.46
N PRO A 61 0.56 54.11 -7.67
CA PRO A 61 0.06 53.27 -8.77
C PRO A 61 1.08 52.18 -9.23
N ALA A 62 0.64 51.25 -10.08
CA ALA A 62 1.42 50.41 -11.02
C ALA A 62 2.70 49.70 -10.51
N GLY A 63 2.53 48.45 -10.09
CA GLY A 63 3.63 47.49 -9.93
C GLY A 63 3.13 46.22 -9.26
N VAL A 64 2.84 45.19 -10.05
CA VAL A 64 2.45 43.87 -9.53
C VAL A 64 3.63 43.31 -8.72
N ARG A 65 3.55 43.40 -7.39
CA ARG A 65 4.37 42.59 -6.49
C ARG A 65 3.56 41.35 -6.15
N LEU A 66 4.04 40.19 -6.58
CA LEU A 66 3.66 38.92 -6.00
C LEU A 66 4.03 38.96 -4.52
N HIS A 67 3.04 39.20 -3.67
CA HIS A 67 3.20 38.93 -2.24
C HIS A 67 3.25 37.41 -2.09
N CYS A 68 4.46 36.87 -1.99
CA CYS A 68 4.68 35.60 -1.33
C CYS A 68 4.27 35.83 0.12
N THR A 69 2.99 35.60 0.44
CA THR A 69 2.60 35.43 1.83
C THR A 69 3.45 34.30 2.36
N GLU A 70 4.35 34.60 3.29
CA GLU A 70 4.97 33.58 4.12
C GLU A 70 3.85 32.67 4.60
N GLN A 71 3.75 31.49 3.99
CA GLN A 71 2.97 30.42 4.58
C GLN A 71 3.68 30.15 5.89
N ARG A 72 3.13 30.72 6.97
CA ARG A 72 3.41 30.28 8.33
C ARG A 72 3.04 28.79 8.33
N PHE A 73 4.02 27.94 8.03
CA PHE A 73 3.97 26.54 8.39
C PHE A 73 3.63 26.55 9.87
N ILE A 74 2.43 26.10 10.19
CA ILE A 74 1.98 25.95 11.57
C ILE A 74 3.06 25.10 12.23
N ARG A 75 3.87 25.69 13.11
CA ARG A 75 4.72 24.93 14.02
C ARG A 75 3.76 24.07 14.84
N ARG A 76 3.61 22.80 14.45
CA ARG A 76 2.79 21.84 15.20
C ARG A 76 3.52 21.56 16.50
N GLU A 77 3.05 22.17 17.59
CA GLU A 77 3.38 21.76 18.97
C GLU A 77 2.71 20.42 19.36
N ALA A 78 1.77 19.91 18.56
CA ALA A 78 1.20 18.59 18.76
C ALA A 78 2.07 17.53 18.09
N SER A 79 3.01 16.98 18.86
CA SER A 79 3.56 15.64 18.62
C SER A 79 2.37 14.70 18.41
N MET A 80 2.16 14.19 17.19
CA MET A 80 1.26 13.05 17.02
C MET A 80 1.78 11.91 17.90
N ASP A 81 0.91 11.27 18.68
CA ASP A 81 1.30 10.09 19.45
C ASP A 81 1.98 9.08 18.51
N ARG A 82 3.25 8.76 18.79
CA ARG A 82 4.02 7.76 18.06
C ARG A 82 4.36 6.61 19.00
N PRO A 83 4.13 5.34 18.59
CA PRO A 83 3.35 4.89 17.44
C PRO A 83 1.83 4.98 17.66
N ILE A 84 1.05 5.28 16.60
CA ILE A 84 -0.41 5.15 16.63
C ILE A 84 -0.74 3.66 16.63
N ALA A 85 -1.36 3.20 17.71
CA ALA A 85 -1.78 1.80 17.83
C ALA A 85 -2.78 1.42 16.72
N TYR A 86 -2.69 0.20 16.20
CA TYR A 86 -3.47 -0.26 15.02
C TYR A 86 -4.98 -0.28 15.27
N ASP A 87 -5.40 -0.40 16.53
CA ASP A 87 -6.79 -0.33 17.01
C ASP A 87 -7.34 1.12 16.99
N LYS A 88 -6.48 2.12 16.78
CA LYS A 88 -6.85 3.52 16.58
C LYS A 88 -6.92 3.95 15.11
N LEU A 89 -6.66 3.05 14.16
CA LEU A 89 -6.88 3.33 12.74
C LEU A 89 -8.35 3.75 12.50
N ALA A 90 -8.54 4.78 11.68
CA ALA A 90 -9.87 5.24 11.30
C ALA A 90 -10.51 4.19 10.37
N ARG A 91 -11.47 3.45 10.91
CA ARG A 91 -12.19 2.39 10.21
C ARG A 91 -13.67 2.48 10.56
N GLU A 92 -14.51 2.08 9.60
CA GLU A 92 -15.92 1.83 9.87
C GLU A 92 -16.09 0.57 10.72
N ASP A 93 -17.21 0.46 11.44
CA ASP A 93 -17.50 -0.66 12.35
C ASP A 93 -17.47 -2.04 11.67
N ARG A 94 -17.67 -2.09 10.36
CA ARG A 94 -17.59 -3.32 9.55
C ARG A 94 -16.17 -3.89 9.43
N PHE A 95 -15.12 -3.13 9.73
CA PHE A 95 -13.75 -3.63 9.66
C PHE A 95 -13.32 -4.24 10.99
N VAL A 96 -13.24 -5.57 11.01
CA VAL A 96 -12.71 -6.31 12.16
C VAL A 96 -11.19 -6.42 12.02
N ARG A 97 -10.44 -5.78 12.91
CA ARG A 97 -8.97 -5.79 12.90
C ARG A 97 -8.44 -6.92 13.77
N MET A 98 -7.56 -7.75 13.21
CA MET A 98 -7.00 -8.92 13.91
C MET A 98 -5.52 -9.10 13.58
N ARG A 99 -4.79 -9.81 14.43
CA ARG A 99 -3.42 -10.22 14.07
C ARG A 99 -3.51 -11.34 13.04
N ALA A 100 -2.62 -11.34 12.04
CA ALA A 100 -2.64 -12.39 11.01
C ALA A 100 -2.52 -13.81 11.60
N ARG A 101 -1.77 -13.98 12.70
CA ARG A 101 -1.69 -15.24 13.43
C ARG A 101 -3.05 -15.69 13.99
N GLU A 102 -3.81 -14.77 14.59
CA GLU A 102 -5.14 -15.07 15.15
C GLU A 102 -6.12 -15.43 14.03
N VAL A 103 -6.05 -14.73 12.89
CA VAL A 103 -6.84 -15.07 11.69
C VAL A 103 -6.49 -16.49 11.22
N ALA A 104 -5.21 -16.81 11.08
CA ALA A 104 -4.76 -18.14 10.66
C ALA A 104 -5.21 -19.25 11.63
N GLU A 105 -5.06 -19.04 12.94
CA GLU A 105 -5.50 -19.99 13.98
C GLU A 105 -7.03 -20.22 13.92
N LEU A 106 -7.82 -19.16 13.74
CA LEU A 106 -9.27 -19.26 13.58
C LEU A 106 -9.65 -20.03 12.31
N LYS A 107 -9.02 -19.73 11.17
CA LYS A 107 -9.27 -20.46 9.91
C LYS A 107 -8.98 -21.95 10.08
N VAL A 108 -7.84 -22.30 10.66
CA VAL A 108 -7.47 -23.70 10.93
C VAL A 108 -8.50 -24.37 11.86
N SER A 109 -8.96 -23.67 12.91
CA SER A 109 -9.99 -24.20 13.82
C SER A 109 -11.34 -24.45 13.13
N GLN A 110 -11.61 -23.75 12.02
CA GLN A 110 -12.80 -23.90 11.18
C GLN A 110 -12.60 -24.90 10.03
N GLY A 111 -11.42 -25.55 9.94
CA GLY A 111 -11.09 -26.47 8.85
C GLY A 111 -10.74 -25.78 7.54
N LEU A 112 -10.45 -24.48 7.55
CA LEU A 112 -10.05 -23.68 6.40
C LEU A 112 -8.51 -23.54 6.34
N PRO A 113 -7.92 -23.36 5.15
CA PRO A 113 -6.49 -23.10 5.03
C PRO A 113 -6.12 -21.77 5.70
N PRO A 114 -4.94 -21.68 6.35
CA PRO A 114 -4.52 -20.48 7.08
C PRO A 114 -4.32 -19.25 6.18
N PHE A 115 -4.14 -19.47 4.88
CA PHE A 115 -4.05 -18.45 3.85
C PHE A 115 -4.99 -18.80 2.68
N PRO A 116 -5.48 -17.81 1.92
CA PRO A 116 -6.28 -18.07 0.73
C PRO A 116 -5.45 -18.84 -0.31
N ASP A 117 -5.92 -20.03 -0.67
CA ASP A 117 -5.27 -20.99 -1.57
C ASP A 117 -5.56 -20.73 -3.06
N LEU A 118 -6.43 -19.75 -3.35
CA LEU A 118 -6.85 -19.34 -4.70
C LEU A 118 -7.52 -20.45 -5.53
N SER A 119 -8.00 -21.52 -4.88
CA SER A 119 -8.65 -22.66 -5.53
C SER A 119 -10.15 -22.45 -5.76
N SER A 120 -10.75 -21.43 -5.12
CA SER A 120 -12.18 -21.17 -5.13
C SER A 120 -12.49 -19.68 -5.32
N ALA A 121 -13.71 -19.35 -5.75
CA ALA A 121 -14.16 -17.95 -5.84
C ALA A 121 -14.07 -17.22 -4.49
N GLU A 122 -14.42 -17.90 -3.40
CA GLU A 122 -14.32 -17.35 -2.04
C GLU A 122 -12.86 -17.07 -1.63
N SER A 123 -11.92 -17.97 -1.92
CA SER A 123 -10.51 -17.75 -1.58
C SER A 123 -9.83 -16.70 -2.46
N ILE A 124 -10.28 -16.52 -3.71
CA ILE A 124 -9.87 -15.39 -4.57
C ILE A 124 -10.43 -14.07 -4.01
N LYS A 125 -11.71 -14.04 -3.64
CA LYS A 125 -12.35 -12.85 -3.02
C LYS A 125 -11.68 -12.46 -1.71
N GLU A 126 -11.35 -13.43 -0.85
CA GLU A 126 -10.55 -13.22 0.38
C GLU A 126 -9.19 -12.60 0.05
N ARG A 127 -8.50 -13.10 -0.99
CA ARG A 127 -7.21 -12.53 -1.42
C ARG A 127 -7.36 -11.08 -1.87
N VAL A 128 -8.35 -10.79 -2.72
CA VAL A 128 -8.63 -9.43 -3.23
C VAL A 128 -8.98 -8.48 -2.08
N HIS A 129 -9.72 -8.94 -1.07
CA HIS A 129 -9.99 -8.14 0.14
C HIS A 129 -8.72 -7.88 0.94
N GLY A 130 -7.90 -8.90 1.17
CA GLY A 130 -6.63 -8.76 1.87
C GLY A 130 -5.68 -7.78 1.16
N ILE A 131 -5.67 -7.76 -0.17
CA ILE A 131 -4.91 -6.79 -0.95
C ILE A 131 -5.49 -5.38 -0.78
N MET A 132 -6.81 -5.19 -0.92
CA MET A 132 -7.48 -3.90 -0.70
C MET A 132 -7.09 -3.27 0.65
N VAL A 133 -7.05 -4.07 1.72
CA VAL A 133 -6.61 -3.65 3.04
C VAL A 133 -5.12 -3.30 3.07
N GLY A 134 -4.29 -4.06 2.36
CA GLY A 134 -2.88 -3.76 2.14
C GLY A 134 -2.68 -2.38 1.50
N GLU A 135 -3.38 -2.10 0.40
CA GLU A 135 -3.33 -0.80 -0.29
C GLU A 135 -3.78 0.35 0.62
N LEU A 136 -4.83 0.13 1.42
CA LEU A 136 -5.30 1.12 2.38
C LEU A 136 -4.22 1.45 3.42
N GLN A 137 -3.54 0.43 3.97
CA GLN A 137 -2.47 0.66 4.92
C GLN A 137 -1.20 1.24 4.27
N ALA A 138 -0.90 0.90 3.01
CA ALA A 138 0.22 1.47 2.25
C ALA A 138 0.00 2.97 2.01
N MET A 139 -1.23 3.35 1.61
CA MET A 139 -1.66 4.75 1.48
C MET A 139 -1.46 5.51 2.80
N GLU A 140 -1.93 4.94 3.90
CA GLU A 140 -1.80 5.54 5.24
C GLU A 140 -0.34 5.64 5.69
N GLY A 141 0.47 4.62 5.39
CA GLY A 141 1.90 4.57 5.71
C GLY A 141 2.72 5.60 4.94
N ALA A 142 2.45 5.77 3.64
CA ALA A 142 3.07 6.80 2.81
C ALA A 142 2.67 8.21 3.29
N GLY A 143 1.38 8.44 3.57
CA GLY A 143 0.88 9.72 4.08
C GLY A 143 1.44 10.07 5.45
N ARG A 144 1.61 9.05 6.29
CA ARG A 144 2.30 9.20 7.58
C ARG A 144 3.77 9.53 7.39
N SER A 145 4.45 8.98 6.39
CA SER A 145 5.86 9.29 6.12
C SER A 145 6.08 10.74 5.67
N VAL A 146 5.13 11.32 4.94
CA VAL A 146 5.12 12.77 4.63
C VAL A 146 5.06 13.62 5.90
N CYS A 147 4.19 13.24 6.84
CA CYS A 147 4.05 13.96 8.10
C CYS A 147 5.20 13.68 9.06
N ASP A 148 5.79 12.48 8.98
CA ASP A 148 6.63 11.99 10.06
C ASP A 148 8.07 12.48 9.99
N PHE A 149 8.54 12.79 8.78
CA PHE A 149 9.91 13.12 8.47
C PHE A 149 10.00 14.49 7.78
N PRO A 150 9.60 15.58 8.45
CA PRO A 150 9.62 16.92 7.87
C PRO A 150 11.03 17.39 7.50
N ASP A 151 12.06 16.81 8.12
CA ASP A 151 13.47 17.12 7.87
C ASP A 151 14.09 16.28 6.74
N ALA A 152 13.34 15.32 6.17
CA ALA A 152 13.81 14.58 4.99
C ALA A 152 13.88 15.51 3.76
N PRO A 153 14.69 15.20 2.74
CA PRO A 153 14.76 16.00 1.52
C PRO A 153 13.38 16.20 0.91
N TRP A 154 13.12 17.37 0.30
CA TRP A 154 11.80 17.69 -0.27
C TRP A 154 11.31 16.64 -1.28
N GLU A 155 12.22 16.07 -2.06
CA GLU A 155 11.91 15.02 -3.02
C GLU A 155 11.37 13.75 -2.34
N PHE A 156 11.75 13.48 -1.08
CA PHE A 156 11.22 12.35 -0.30
C PHE A 156 9.74 12.58 -0.02
N THR A 157 9.40 13.80 0.42
CA THR A 157 8.01 14.19 0.66
C THR A 157 7.17 14.08 -0.62
N MET A 158 7.70 14.54 -1.75
CA MET A 158 7.01 14.43 -3.05
C MET A 158 6.83 12.98 -3.50
N ASP A 159 7.84 12.14 -3.32
CA ASP A 159 7.78 10.71 -3.66
C ASP A 159 6.76 9.96 -2.78
N MET A 160 6.74 10.23 -1.47
CA MET A 160 5.73 9.65 -0.55
C MET A 160 4.32 10.17 -0.86
N ALA A 161 4.16 11.45 -1.19
CA ALA A 161 2.87 11.99 -1.59
C ALA A 161 2.37 11.40 -2.93
N ARG A 162 3.29 11.11 -3.87
CA ARG A 162 2.97 10.39 -5.10
C ARG A 162 2.49 8.98 -4.80
N GLN A 163 3.15 8.27 -3.89
CA GLN A 163 2.70 6.95 -3.48
C GLN A 163 1.31 7.00 -2.83
N VAL A 164 1.02 7.98 -1.95
CA VAL A 164 -0.36 8.16 -1.41
C VAL A 164 -1.39 8.25 -2.52
N TRP A 165 -1.09 8.98 -3.60
CA TRP A 165 -1.98 9.06 -4.75
C TRP A 165 -2.13 7.71 -5.47
N ASP A 166 -1.03 7.01 -5.70
CA ASP A 166 -1.04 5.69 -6.36
C ASP A 166 -1.86 4.68 -5.54
N GLU A 167 -1.60 4.55 -4.24
CA GLU A 167 -2.34 3.63 -3.37
C GLU A 167 -3.82 4.00 -3.23
N SER A 168 -4.16 5.30 -3.27
CA SER A 168 -5.57 5.70 -3.27
C SER A 168 -6.32 5.17 -4.50
N ARG A 169 -5.66 5.15 -5.67
CA ARG A 169 -6.21 4.55 -6.88
C ARG A 169 -6.27 3.03 -6.76
N HIS A 170 -5.26 2.40 -6.15
CA HIS A 170 -5.25 0.96 -5.93
C HIS A 170 -6.41 0.53 -5.03
N VAL A 171 -6.66 1.23 -3.93
CA VAL A 171 -7.83 1.00 -3.07
C VAL A 171 -9.13 1.09 -3.89
N GLU A 172 -9.30 2.11 -4.72
CA GLU A 172 -10.49 2.22 -5.59
C GLU A 172 -10.62 1.04 -6.56
N ILE A 173 -9.52 0.61 -7.20
CA ILE A 173 -9.48 -0.54 -8.09
C ILE A 173 -9.91 -1.81 -7.34
N TYR A 174 -9.33 -2.07 -6.17
CA TYR A 174 -9.63 -3.28 -5.41
C TYR A 174 -11.03 -3.27 -4.79
N LEU A 175 -11.59 -2.12 -4.44
CA LEU A 175 -13.00 -2.00 -4.07
C LEU A 175 -13.91 -2.41 -5.24
N ARG A 176 -13.60 -2.00 -6.47
CA ARG A 176 -14.34 -2.41 -7.67
C ARG A 176 -14.15 -3.90 -8.00
N LEU A 177 -12.96 -4.44 -7.77
CA LEU A 177 -12.70 -5.87 -7.93
C LEU A 177 -13.47 -6.70 -6.90
N LEU A 178 -13.60 -6.22 -5.65
CA LEU A 178 -14.45 -6.85 -4.65
C LEU A 178 -15.90 -6.89 -5.11
N ASP A 179 -16.44 -5.75 -5.57
CA ASP A 179 -17.81 -5.70 -6.12
C ASP A 179 -17.98 -6.69 -7.28
N HIS A 180 -17.01 -6.76 -8.21
CA HIS A 180 -17.00 -7.69 -9.35
C HIS A 180 -17.03 -9.16 -8.92
N LEU A 181 -16.36 -9.49 -7.81
CA LEU A 181 -16.34 -10.83 -7.23
C LEU A 181 -17.53 -11.11 -6.28
N GLY A 182 -18.48 -10.17 -6.16
CA GLY A 182 -19.64 -10.28 -5.28
C GLY A 182 -19.30 -10.14 -3.78
N GLY A 183 -18.17 -9.52 -3.47
CA GLY A 183 -17.72 -9.21 -2.11
C GLY A 183 -17.97 -7.78 -1.69
N TYR A 184 -17.54 -7.45 -0.48
CA TYR A 184 -17.62 -6.09 0.06
C TYR A 184 -16.48 -5.78 1.03
N ALA A 185 -16.14 -4.49 1.15
CA ALA A 185 -15.14 -4.05 2.12
C ALA A 185 -15.61 -4.35 3.56
N GLY A 186 -14.73 -4.96 4.36
CA GLY A 186 -15.05 -5.46 5.70
C GLY A 186 -15.58 -6.91 5.75
N GLU A 187 -15.74 -7.60 4.62
CA GLU A 187 -16.21 -9.00 4.59
C GLU A 187 -15.23 -9.97 5.28
N PHE A 188 -13.92 -9.71 5.19
CA PHE A 188 -12.87 -10.47 5.86
C PHE A 188 -12.13 -9.61 6.90
N PRO A 189 -11.45 -10.22 7.90
CA PRO A 189 -10.67 -9.46 8.88
C PRO A 189 -9.50 -8.68 8.26
N GLU A 190 -9.29 -7.45 8.71
CA GLU A 190 -8.12 -6.64 8.39
C GLU A 190 -6.91 -7.10 9.22
N THR A 191 -5.87 -7.58 8.55
CA THR A 191 -4.57 -7.81 9.19
C THR A 191 -3.76 -6.51 9.24
N THR A 192 -3.13 -6.21 10.37
CA THR A 192 -2.51 -4.88 10.62
C THR A 192 -0.98 -4.86 10.54
N ILE A 193 -0.39 -5.81 9.80
CA ILE A 193 1.06 -5.97 9.80
C ILE A 193 1.74 -4.83 9.03
N LEU A 194 1.21 -4.44 7.86
CA LEU A 194 1.79 -3.36 7.06
C LEU A 194 1.81 -2.05 7.86
N TRP A 195 0.70 -1.71 8.52
CA TRP A 195 0.64 -0.54 9.40
C TRP A 195 1.71 -0.54 10.49
N ARG A 196 1.99 -1.70 11.11
CA ARG A 196 3.04 -1.82 12.13
C ARG A 196 4.43 -1.58 11.54
N CYS A 197 4.68 -2.02 10.30
CA CYS A 197 5.92 -1.72 9.59
C CYS A 197 6.03 -0.23 9.25
N ALA A 198 4.91 0.40 8.87
CA ALA A 198 4.81 1.84 8.65
C ALA A 198 4.96 2.68 9.94
N CYS A 199 5.02 2.03 11.11
CA CYS A 199 5.29 2.69 12.39
C CYS A 199 6.78 2.83 12.73
N ALA A 200 7.71 2.31 11.91
CA ALA A 200 9.15 2.47 12.13
C ALA A 200 9.53 3.95 12.29
N GLU A 201 10.25 4.30 13.35
CA GLU A 201 10.57 5.70 13.67
C GLU A 201 11.70 6.29 12.84
N ASP A 202 12.50 5.44 12.19
CA ASP A 202 13.55 5.86 11.27
C ASP A 202 13.06 5.77 9.82
N ALA A 203 13.27 6.85 9.05
CA ALA A 203 12.83 6.92 7.66
C ALA A 203 13.49 5.86 6.77
N ALA A 204 14.77 5.55 6.98
CA ALA A 204 15.48 4.54 6.19
C ALA A 204 14.96 3.13 6.51
N ALA A 205 14.74 2.82 7.80
CA ALA A 205 14.10 1.56 8.20
C ALA A 205 12.68 1.44 7.63
N ARG A 206 11.90 2.53 7.63
CA ARG A 206 10.53 2.52 7.09
C ARG A 206 10.50 2.21 5.59
N VAL A 207 11.31 2.89 4.77
CA VAL A 207 11.34 2.59 3.33
C VAL A 207 11.98 1.25 3.00
N ALA A 208 12.92 0.76 3.81
CA ALA A 208 13.46 -0.58 3.65
C ALA A 208 12.37 -1.64 3.93
N GLY A 209 11.63 -1.47 5.04
CA GLY A 209 10.59 -2.41 5.44
C GLY A 209 9.34 -2.38 4.58
N VAL A 210 8.78 -1.20 4.35
CA VAL A 210 7.53 -1.03 3.60
C VAL A 210 7.81 -1.04 2.10
N ASN A 211 8.46 0.00 1.57
CA ASN A 211 8.64 0.16 0.13
C ASN A 211 9.45 -0.97 -0.52
N ARG A 212 10.55 -1.42 0.09
CA ARG A 212 11.40 -2.46 -0.51
C ARG A 212 10.96 -3.88 -0.12
N GLY A 213 10.60 -4.09 1.15
CA GLY A 213 10.12 -5.38 1.66
C GLY A 213 8.67 -5.68 1.23
N LEU A 214 7.70 -4.94 1.78
CA LEU A 214 6.27 -5.21 1.61
C LEU A 214 5.74 -4.97 0.20
N GLU A 215 6.10 -3.88 -0.48
CA GLU A 215 5.66 -3.70 -1.88
C GLU A 215 6.32 -4.73 -2.80
N GLY A 216 7.54 -5.15 -2.46
CA GLY A 216 8.17 -6.27 -3.11
C GLY A 216 7.35 -7.55 -2.95
N LEU A 217 6.86 -7.84 -1.74
CA LEU A 217 5.97 -8.98 -1.48
C LEU A 217 4.65 -8.83 -2.25
N ALA A 218 4.09 -7.61 -2.31
CA ALA A 218 2.90 -7.31 -3.08
C ALA A 218 3.11 -7.68 -4.55
N CYS A 219 4.25 -7.35 -5.15
CA CYS A 219 4.61 -7.79 -6.51
C CYS A 219 4.51 -9.30 -6.72
N ASP A 220 4.97 -10.12 -5.76
CA ASP A 220 4.89 -11.58 -5.87
C ASP A 220 3.43 -12.07 -5.81
N VAL A 221 2.64 -11.51 -4.91
CA VAL A 221 1.21 -11.82 -4.74
C VAL A 221 0.40 -11.39 -5.97
N PHE A 222 0.66 -10.21 -6.51
CA PHE A 222 -0.09 -9.64 -7.64
C PHE A 222 0.26 -10.39 -8.92
N ASN A 223 1.54 -10.69 -9.14
CA ASN A 223 1.98 -11.49 -10.27
C ASN A 223 1.30 -12.87 -10.29
N GLN A 224 1.14 -13.50 -9.12
CA GLN A 224 0.39 -14.75 -9.05
C GLN A 224 -1.11 -14.57 -9.29
N LEU A 225 -1.72 -13.53 -8.75
CA LEU A 225 -3.15 -13.27 -8.96
C LEU A 225 -3.46 -12.99 -10.44
N VAL A 226 -2.55 -12.34 -11.17
CA VAL A 226 -2.61 -12.20 -12.64
C VAL A 226 -2.61 -13.57 -13.33
N HIS A 227 -1.73 -14.50 -12.92
CA HIS A 227 -1.71 -15.86 -13.47
C HIS A 227 -3.02 -16.62 -13.18
N ILE A 228 -3.52 -16.53 -11.96
CA ILE A 228 -4.81 -17.13 -11.59
C ILE A 228 -5.96 -16.54 -12.42
N ALA A 229 -6.02 -15.22 -12.58
CA ALA A 229 -7.03 -14.55 -13.38
C ALA A 229 -7.02 -15.02 -14.85
N ARG A 230 -5.84 -15.17 -15.45
CA ARG A 230 -5.68 -15.76 -16.80
C ARG A 230 -6.20 -17.19 -16.87
N LYS A 231 -5.87 -18.02 -15.88
CA LYS A 231 -6.24 -19.43 -15.82
C LYS A 231 -7.76 -19.63 -15.71
N ILE A 232 -8.44 -18.79 -14.94
CA ILE A 232 -9.91 -18.85 -14.79
C ILE A 232 -10.65 -18.07 -15.88
N GLY A 233 -9.93 -17.38 -16.77
CA GLY A 233 -10.52 -16.59 -17.85
C GLY A 233 -11.22 -15.32 -17.39
N ASP A 234 -10.74 -14.66 -16.32
CA ASP A 234 -11.25 -13.38 -15.84
C ASP A 234 -10.37 -12.20 -16.32
N PRO A 235 -10.74 -11.54 -17.45
CA PRO A 235 -9.95 -10.44 -17.99
C PRO A 235 -10.07 -9.14 -17.19
N VAL A 236 -11.08 -9.01 -16.31
CA VAL A 236 -11.25 -7.81 -15.47
C VAL A 236 -10.24 -7.88 -14.33
N LEU A 237 -10.20 -9.00 -13.63
CA LEU A 237 -9.23 -9.24 -12.55
C LEU A 237 -7.79 -9.19 -13.08
N GLU A 238 -7.51 -9.84 -14.21
CA GLU A 238 -6.17 -9.86 -14.81
C GLU A 238 -5.64 -8.44 -15.05
N ARG A 239 -6.39 -7.63 -15.82
CA ARG A 239 -5.90 -6.31 -16.26
C ARG A 239 -5.81 -5.31 -15.12
N ALA A 240 -6.76 -5.38 -14.18
CA ALA A 240 -6.75 -4.50 -13.03
C ALA A 240 -5.53 -4.76 -12.13
N VAL A 241 -5.23 -6.04 -11.84
CA VAL A 241 -4.09 -6.41 -11.01
C VAL A 241 -2.76 -6.18 -11.75
N ASP A 242 -2.69 -6.44 -13.06
CA ASP A 242 -1.50 -6.15 -13.88
C ASP A 242 -1.17 -4.65 -13.92
N PHE A 243 -2.20 -3.79 -13.95
CA PHE A 243 -2.03 -2.35 -13.86
C PHE A 243 -1.43 -1.92 -12.51
N VAL A 244 -1.97 -2.44 -11.39
CA VAL A 244 -1.44 -2.14 -10.05
C VAL A 244 0.00 -2.66 -9.91
N LEU A 245 0.28 -3.87 -10.40
CA LEU A 245 1.62 -4.46 -10.38
C LEU A 245 2.68 -3.56 -11.04
N ALA A 246 2.32 -2.84 -12.11
CA ALA A 246 3.22 -1.91 -12.77
C ALA A 246 3.58 -0.69 -11.88
N ASP A 247 2.64 -0.20 -11.09
CA ASP A 247 2.85 0.90 -10.14
C ASP A 247 3.73 0.41 -8.97
N GLU A 248 3.52 -0.82 -8.47
CA GLU A 248 4.33 -1.40 -7.38
C GLU A 248 5.82 -1.54 -7.69
N ILE A 249 6.16 -1.88 -8.93
CA ILE A 249 7.57 -1.90 -9.38
C ILE A 249 8.22 -0.52 -9.14
N THR A 250 7.47 0.56 -9.29
CA THR A 250 7.95 1.93 -9.08
C THR A 250 8.09 2.25 -7.59
N HIS A 251 7.17 1.77 -6.73
CA HIS A 251 7.26 1.92 -5.27
C HIS A 251 8.49 1.22 -4.69
N VAL A 252 8.81 0.02 -5.17
CA VAL A 252 10.02 -0.69 -4.78
C VAL A 252 11.29 0.04 -5.20
N ARG A 253 11.36 0.53 -6.44
CA ARG A 253 12.50 1.34 -6.92
C ARG A 253 12.67 2.60 -6.07
N MET A 254 11.57 3.25 -5.71
CA MET A 254 11.55 4.40 -4.82
C MET A 254 12.12 4.06 -3.43
N GLY A 255 11.72 2.93 -2.84
CA GLY A 255 12.28 2.44 -1.57
C GLY A 255 13.80 2.25 -1.63
N SER A 256 14.30 1.70 -2.73
CA SER A 256 15.72 1.46 -3.00
C SER A 256 16.53 2.76 -3.09
N LYS A 257 15.99 3.73 -3.84
CA LYS A 257 16.53 5.09 -3.96
C LYS A 257 16.64 5.75 -2.59
N TRP A 258 15.57 5.73 -1.80
CA TRP A 258 15.53 6.42 -0.51
C TRP A 258 16.31 5.73 0.58
N LEU A 259 16.32 4.40 0.61
CA LEU A 259 17.23 3.66 1.49
C LEU A 259 18.68 4.09 1.26
N THR A 260 19.09 4.21 0.00
CA THR A 260 20.46 4.65 -0.33
C THR A 260 20.71 6.09 0.10
N LYS A 261 19.82 7.03 -0.28
CA LYS A 261 19.99 8.46 0.02
C LYS A 261 19.92 8.78 1.51
N LEU A 262 18.99 8.18 2.26
CA LEU A 262 18.81 8.45 3.69
C LEU A 262 19.96 7.88 4.54
N THR A 263 20.72 6.94 4.01
CA THR A 263 21.85 6.31 4.70
C THR A 263 23.21 6.74 4.14
N GLU A 264 23.24 7.75 3.26
CA GLU A 264 24.48 8.23 2.67
C GLU A 264 25.43 8.72 3.76
N GLY A 265 26.66 8.17 3.79
CA GLY A 265 27.64 8.46 4.84
C GLY A 265 27.40 7.78 6.19
N ASP A 266 26.35 6.96 6.34
CA ASP A 266 26.00 6.27 7.59
C ASP A 266 25.73 4.78 7.36
N ALA A 267 26.81 4.00 7.33
CA ALA A 267 26.77 2.55 7.12
C ALA A 267 26.02 1.81 8.26
N GLU A 268 26.05 2.34 9.48
CA GLU A 268 25.38 1.73 10.63
C GLU A 268 23.86 1.88 10.53
N ARG A 269 23.38 3.07 10.15
CA ARG A 269 21.95 3.29 9.85
C ARG A 269 21.49 2.41 8.69
N ARG A 270 22.32 2.28 7.64
CA ARG A 270 22.03 1.36 6.53
C ARG A 270 21.88 -0.08 7.01
N ARG A 271 22.80 -0.57 7.85
CA ARG A 271 22.74 -1.93 8.39
C ARG A 271 21.44 -2.15 9.18
N ARG A 272 21.08 -1.24 10.07
CA ARG A 272 19.82 -1.34 10.86
C ARG A 272 18.57 -1.34 9.97
N ALA A 273 18.56 -0.53 8.91
CA ALA A 273 17.44 -0.49 7.97
C ALA A 273 17.30 -1.81 7.19
N ILE A 274 18.42 -2.40 6.75
CA ILE A 274 18.44 -3.70 6.08
C ILE A 274 18.01 -4.81 7.04
N GLU A 275 18.52 -4.83 8.27
CA GLU A 275 18.11 -5.79 9.30
C GLU A 275 16.60 -5.69 9.60
N PHE A 276 16.05 -4.48 9.63
CA PHE A 276 14.61 -4.28 9.77
C PHE A 276 13.82 -4.86 8.58
N GLN A 277 14.30 -4.67 7.35
CA GLN A 277 13.72 -5.29 6.17
C GLN A 277 13.79 -6.83 6.25
N GLU A 278 14.93 -7.40 6.62
CA GLU A 278 15.11 -8.85 6.75
C GLU A 278 14.15 -9.46 7.78
N ASN A 279 13.96 -8.79 8.93
CA ASN A 279 12.98 -9.19 9.93
C ASN A 279 11.54 -9.16 9.42
N ILE A 280 11.23 -8.23 8.50
CA ILE A 280 9.93 -8.19 7.83
C ILE A 280 9.83 -9.36 6.85
N ASP A 281 10.80 -9.53 5.96
CA ASP A 281 10.82 -10.60 4.97
C ASP A 281 10.69 -12.00 5.62
N GLU A 282 11.34 -12.23 6.77
CA GLU A 282 11.20 -13.47 7.54
C GLU A 282 9.78 -13.66 8.10
N ARG A 283 9.20 -12.62 8.71
CA ARG A 283 7.82 -12.66 9.24
C ARG A 283 6.78 -12.83 8.14
N PHE A 284 7.09 -12.37 6.93
CA PHE A 284 6.23 -12.41 5.76
C PHE A 284 6.54 -13.56 4.79
N ASN A 285 7.25 -14.59 5.25
CA ASN A 285 7.34 -15.84 4.49
C ASN A 285 5.98 -16.60 4.41
N LEU A 286 4.90 -16.04 4.99
CA LEU A 286 3.54 -16.61 4.97
C LEU A 286 3.53 -18.09 5.39
N GLY A 287 4.32 -18.47 6.40
CA GLY A 287 4.45 -19.86 6.84
C GLY A 287 5.14 -20.79 5.81
N GLY A 288 6.02 -20.26 4.96
CA GLY A 288 6.73 -21.02 3.93
C GLY A 288 5.91 -21.28 2.66
N VAL A 289 4.81 -20.55 2.46
CA VAL A 289 3.93 -20.61 1.28
C VAL A 289 4.58 -19.93 0.06
N ARG A 290 5.49 -18.98 0.31
CA ARG A 290 6.23 -18.24 -0.70
C ARG A 290 7.55 -18.95 -1.05
N ARG A 291 7.76 -19.28 -2.32
CA ARG A 291 8.91 -20.09 -2.79
C ARG A 291 9.32 -19.70 -4.20
N GLU A 292 10.53 -20.07 -4.58
CA GLU A 292 10.91 -20.13 -5.98
C GLU A 292 10.19 -21.32 -6.66
N GLY A 293 9.61 -21.09 -7.84
CA GLY A 293 8.94 -22.14 -8.60
C GLY A 293 7.89 -21.59 -9.55
N ASP A 294 7.36 -22.46 -10.41
CA ASP A 294 6.27 -22.12 -11.32
C ASP A 294 4.98 -21.77 -10.54
N HIS A 295 4.19 -20.82 -11.05
CA HIS A 295 2.93 -20.41 -10.43
C HIS A 295 1.91 -21.55 -10.25
N ASP A 296 1.99 -22.60 -11.06
CA ASP A 296 1.17 -23.80 -10.93
C ASP A 296 1.74 -24.81 -9.91
N ALA A 297 3.00 -24.67 -9.51
CA ALA A 297 3.70 -25.60 -8.61
C ALA A 297 3.83 -25.08 -7.17
N VAL A 298 3.78 -23.77 -6.94
CA VAL A 298 3.94 -23.16 -5.62
C VAL A 298 2.79 -22.21 -5.28
N SER A 299 2.47 -22.14 -3.99
CA SER A 299 1.34 -21.34 -3.53
C SER A 299 1.54 -19.85 -3.69
N ILE A 300 2.77 -19.32 -3.56
CA ILE A 300 3.19 -17.98 -4.02
C ILE A 300 4.58 -18.06 -4.62
N SER A 301 4.71 -17.74 -5.91
CA SER A 301 6.01 -17.71 -6.58
C SER A 301 6.70 -16.37 -6.34
N ILE A 302 8.00 -16.41 -6.00
CA ILE A 302 8.85 -15.23 -6.02
C ILE A 302 8.98 -14.79 -7.49
N ALA A 303 8.42 -13.63 -7.81
CA ALA A 303 8.38 -13.09 -9.17
C ALA A 303 9.75 -12.51 -9.55
N THR A 304 10.73 -13.38 -9.81
CA THR A 304 12.15 -12.98 -10.02
C THR A 304 12.31 -11.92 -11.11
N ASP A 305 11.58 -12.03 -12.21
CA ASP A 305 11.59 -11.02 -13.28
C ASP A 305 11.02 -9.68 -12.84
N VAL A 306 9.94 -9.68 -12.06
CA VAL A 306 9.37 -8.46 -11.48
C VAL A 306 10.33 -7.84 -10.46
N ARG A 307 11.00 -8.66 -9.64
CA ARG A 307 12.03 -8.20 -8.69
C ARG A 307 13.21 -7.55 -9.41
N ARG A 308 13.69 -8.13 -10.52
CA ARG A 308 14.72 -7.52 -11.38
C ARG A 308 14.27 -6.18 -11.93
N LEU A 309 13.05 -6.13 -12.48
CA LEU A 309 12.48 -4.87 -12.95
C LEU A 309 12.45 -3.84 -11.81
N ALA A 310 12.05 -4.25 -10.61
CA ALA A 310 12.00 -3.41 -9.44
C ALA A 310 13.38 -2.98 -8.87
N GLY A 311 14.48 -3.45 -9.46
CA GLY A 311 15.84 -3.04 -9.13
C GLY A 311 16.50 -3.87 -8.02
N PHE A 312 16.04 -5.11 -7.80
CA PHE A 312 16.79 -6.07 -7.01
C PHE A 312 17.99 -6.63 -7.80
N THR A 313 19.12 -6.83 -7.13
CA THR A 313 20.26 -7.55 -7.71
C THR A 313 20.03 -9.07 -7.65
N GLU A 314 20.76 -9.83 -8.47
CA GLU A 314 20.68 -11.30 -8.42
C GLU A 314 21.04 -11.84 -7.03
N GLU A 315 22.03 -11.25 -6.37
CA GLU A 315 22.42 -11.68 -5.02
C GLU A 315 21.33 -11.40 -3.98
N GLU A 316 20.56 -10.32 -4.15
CA GLU A 316 19.41 -10.03 -3.28
C GLU A 316 18.26 -11.01 -3.52
N ILE A 317 17.98 -11.34 -4.77
CA ILE A 317 16.97 -12.35 -5.14
C ILE A 317 17.38 -13.71 -4.59
N GLU A 318 18.63 -14.13 -4.75
CA GLU A 318 19.14 -15.39 -4.18
C GLU A 318 19.03 -15.42 -2.66
N ARG A 319 19.36 -14.31 -1.98
CA ARG A 319 19.21 -14.22 -0.51
C ARG A 319 17.76 -14.38 -0.10
N LEU A 320 16.84 -13.70 -0.80
CA LEU A 320 15.41 -13.79 -0.57
C LEU A 320 14.91 -15.24 -0.70
N ILE A 321 15.30 -15.92 -1.78
CA ILE A 321 14.99 -17.33 -2.01
C ILE A 321 15.51 -18.20 -0.86
N LYS A 322 16.79 -18.04 -0.48
CA LYS A 322 17.40 -18.80 0.64
C LYS A 322 16.67 -18.56 1.96
N THR A 323 16.29 -17.33 2.26
CA THR A 323 15.53 -17.00 3.48
C THR A 323 14.16 -17.70 3.49
N THR A 324 13.45 -17.70 2.37
CA THR A 324 12.15 -18.40 2.29
C THR A 324 12.23 -19.91 2.46
N GLN A 325 13.37 -20.53 2.11
CA GLN A 325 13.63 -21.96 2.32
C GLN A 325 13.97 -22.29 3.79
N ARG A 326 14.65 -21.39 4.51
CA ARG A 326 15.08 -21.64 5.90
C ARG A 326 13.93 -21.62 6.90
N SER A 327 12.89 -20.81 6.69
CA SER A 327 11.73 -20.80 7.60
C SER A 327 10.80 -22.02 7.47
N GLN A 328 11.16 -23.04 6.66
CA GLN A 328 10.42 -24.31 6.55
C GLN A 328 10.75 -25.31 7.68
N VAL A 329 11.74 -25.00 8.53
CA VAL A 329 12.35 -25.96 9.47
C VAL A 329 11.87 -25.77 10.92
N TYR A 330 10.86 -24.93 11.18
CA TYR A 330 10.30 -24.73 12.52
C TYR A 330 8.81 -25.00 12.61
#